data_AF-A0A951YSN1-F1
#
_entry.id   AF-A0A951YSN1-F1
#
_cell.length_a   1.000
_cell.length_b   1.000
_cell.length_c   1.000
_cell.angle_alpha   90.00
_cell.angle_beta   90.00
_cell.angle_gamma   90.00
#
_symmetry.space_group_name_H-M   'P 1'
#
loop_
_entity.id
_entity.type
_entity.pdbx_description
1 polymer ?
#
loop_
_entity_poly.entity_id
_entity_poly.type
_entity_poly.pdbx_seq_one_letter_code
_entity_poly.pdbx_strand_id
1 'polypeptide(L)'
;MNWGYWNGPRRFANNKPIKSSRLIPDSRARPQPEYIPKPVRDDYDEACRISDLSPKAAATLARRCLQGMIRDFCGISERSLALEVRKLRELAENDNAPRGVSFESIEAIDHVRKIGNIGAHMERDVNTIIDIDADEANQLIGLIEMLFHEWYTAHHLREERLDNLKKLAANKLRIREENTNQIDPAVDDDQVENKDL
;
A
#
# COMPACT_ATOMS: atom_id res chain seq x y z
N MET A 1 17.57 77.52 -13.93
CA MET A 1 16.78 76.44 -13.28
C MET A 1 17.56 75.13 -13.42
N ASN A 2 18.02 74.57 -12.31
CA ASN A 2 18.82 73.35 -12.26
C ASN A 2 17.91 72.17 -11.88
N TRP A 3 17.74 71.19 -12.76
CA TRP A 3 16.90 70.01 -12.52
C TRP A 3 17.68 69.01 -11.65
N GLY A 4 17.34 68.94 -10.35
CA GLY A 4 17.98 68.03 -9.41
C GLY A 4 17.63 66.57 -9.70
N TYR A 5 18.63 65.78 -10.09
CA TYR A 5 18.53 64.33 -10.15
C TYR A 5 18.47 63.75 -8.73
N TRP A 6 17.33 63.14 -8.39
CA TRP A 6 17.15 62.39 -7.15
C TRP A 6 17.92 61.06 -7.25
N ASN A 7 19.14 61.01 -6.70
CA ASN A 7 19.87 59.76 -6.45
C ASN A 7 19.55 59.24 -5.05
N GLY A 8 18.34 58.72 -4.87
CA GLY A 8 18.00 57.93 -3.69
C GLY A 8 18.67 56.54 -3.76
N PRO A 9 19.24 56.01 -2.68
CA PRO A 9 19.79 54.66 -2.69
C PRO A 9 18.65 53.67 -2.96
N ARG A 10 18.70 52.96 -4.08
CA ARG A 10 17.83 51.79 -4.34
C ARG A 10 18.22 50.68 -3.37
N ARG A 11 17.74 50.77 -2.13
CA ARG A 11 17.73 49.66 -1.21
C ARG A 11 16.61 48.74 -1.68
N PHE A 12 16.94 47.72 -2.47
CA PHE A 12 16.11 46.51 -2.56
C PHE A 12 16.20 45.81 -1.20
N ALA A 13 15.55 46.40 -0.19
CA ALA A 13 15.41 45.80 1.12
C ALA A 13 14.35 44.71 1.01
N ASN A 14 14.73 43.50 1.45
CA ASN A 14 13.94 42.28 1.54
C ASN A 14 14.01 41.39 0.29
N ASN A 15 15.10 40.61 0.21
CA ASN A 15 15.25 39.47 -0.68
C ASN A 15 14.39 38.26 -0.24
N LYS A 16 13.13 38.51 0.18
CA LYS A 16 12.19 37.44 0.51
C LYS A 16 11.60 36.93 -0.80
N PRO A 17 11.66 35.61 -1.09
CA PRO A 17 11.04 35.07 -2.28
C PRO A 17 9.52 35.33 -2.22
N ILE A 18 8.95 35.90 -3.29
CA ILE A 18 7.51 36.13 -3.42
C ILE A 18 6.75 34.80 -3.42
N LYS A 19 7.38 33.77 -3.99
CA LYS A 19 6.90 32.39 -4.02
C LYS A 19 8.11 31.46 -4.06
N SER A 20 8.09 30.41 -3.25
CA SER A 20 9.07 29.31 -3.31
C SER A 20 8.35 28.07 -3.83
N SER A 21 8.96 27.35 -4.77
CA SER A 21 8.47 26.06 -5.28
C SER A 21 9.64 25.11 -5.44
N ARG A 22 9.42 23.83 -5.12
CA ARG A 22 10.38 22.77 -5.42
C ARG A 22 10.41 22.52 -6.93
N LEU A 23 11.60 22.33 -7.50
CA LEU A 23 11.81 21.94 -8.91
C LEU A 23 11.89 20.41 -9.09
N ILE A 24 11.75 19.65 -8.01
CA ILE A 24 11.61 18.18 -8.01
C ILE A 24 10.13 17.81 -8.16
N PRO A 25 9.78 16.54 -8.49
CA PRO A 25 8.39 16.15 -8.72
C PRO A 25 7.46 16.62 -7.60
N ASP A 26 6.27 17.08 -8.00
CA ASP A 26 5.26 17.65 -7.10
C ASP A 26 4.77 16.64 -6.04
N SER A 27 5.03 15.35 -6.25
CA SER A 27 4.62 14.27 -5.36
C SER A 27 5.83 13.48 -4.87
N ARG A 28 5.84 13.15 -3.57
CA ARG A 28 6.75 12.16 -2.98
C ARG A 28 6.23 10.72 -3.16
N ALA A 29 5.12 10.53 -3.86
CA ALA A 29 4.49 9.23 -4.05
C ALA A 29 5.43 8.24 -4.74
N ARG A 30 5.54 7.05 -4.15
CA ARG A 30 6.20 5.92 -4.79
C ARG A 30 5.27 5.33 -5.86
N PRO A 31 5.79 4.94 -7.04
CA PRO A 31 4.96 4.31 -8.06
C PRO A 31 4.38 3.01 -7.53
N GLN A 32 3.05 2.91 -7.54
CA GLN A 32 2.31 1.75 -7.06
C GLN A 32 1.91 0.83 -8.23
N PRO A 33 2.06 -0.52 -8.10
CA PRO A 33 1.71 -1.48 -9.14
C PRO A 33 0.26 -1.42 -9.59
N GLU A 34 -0.02 -1.89 -10.82
CA GLU A 34 -1.35 -1.82 -11.43
C GLU A 34 -2.41 -2.70 -10.76
N TYR A 35 -1.99 -3.77 -10.07
CA TYR A 35 -2.89 -4.66 -9.34
C TYR A 35 -3.54 -4.01 -8.11
N ILE A 36 -3.04 -2.85 -7.65
CA ILE A 36 -3.67 -2.08 -6.57
C ILE A 36 -4.82 -1.27 -7.17
N PRO A 37 -6.01 -1.25 -6.54
CA PRO A 37 -7.17 -0.52 -7.05
C PRO A 37 -6.84 0.94 -7.37
N LYS A 38 -7.25 1.38 -8.56
CA LYS A 38 -7.01 2.75 -9.02
C LYS A 38 -7.47 3.83 -8.02
N PRO A 39 -8.68 3.74 -7.41
CA PRO A 39 -9.12 4.74 -6.43
C PRO A 39 -8.17 4.88 -5.24
N VAL A 40 -7.59 3.77 -4.79
CA VAL A 40 -6.65 3.76 -3.65
C VAL A 40 -5.32 4.41 -4.05
N ARG A 41 -4.83 4.13 -5.27
CA ARG A 41 -3.61 4.75 -5.81
C ARG A 41 -3.77 6.26 -6.04
N ASP A 42 -4.91 6.66 -6.60
CA ASP A 42 -5.21 8.07 -6.88
C ASP A 42 -5.27 8.87 -5.56
N ASP A 43 -5.93 8.32 -4.53
CA ASP A 43 -6.05 8.95 -3.21
C ASP A 43 -4.69 9.10 -2.50
N TYR A 44 -3.83 8.09 -2.59
CA TYR A 44 -2.47 8.14 -2.06
C TYR A 44 -1.61 9.19 -2.78
N ASP A 45 -1.63 9.21 -4.11
CA ASP A 45 -0.83 10.16 -4.88
C ASP A 45 -1.30 11.61 -4.63
N GLU A 46 -2.61 11.83 -4.54
CA GLU A 46 -3.16 13.13 -4.18
C GLU A 46 -2.73 13.54 -2.75
N ALA A 47 -2.75 12.62 -1.79
CA ALA A 47 -2.27 12.89 -0.43
C ALA A 47 -0.79 13.30 -0.42
N CYS A 48 0.06 12.62 -1.20
CA CYS A 48 1.48 12.94 -1.32
C CYS A 48 1.75 14.29 -1.98
N ARG A 49 0.90 14.73 -2.91
CA ARG A 49 1.03 16.03 -3.59
C ARG A 49 0.69 17.20 -2.68
N ILE A 50 -0.29 17.01 -1.80
CA ILE A 50 -0.83 18.09 -0.98
C ILE A 50 -0.36 18.06 0.47
N SER A 51 0.48 17.11 0.88
CA SER A 51 0.92 16.97 2.28
C SER A 51 1.59 18.24 2.81
N ASP A 52 2.40 18.92 1.99
CA ASP A 52 3.04 20.19 2.36
C ASP A 52 2.12 21.42 2.18
N LEU A 53 1.07 21.30 1.36
CA LEU A 53 0.16 22.41 1.03
C LEU A 53 -1.03 22.49 1.98
N SER A 54 -1.57 21.34 2.36
CA SER A 54 -2.67 21.17 3.29
C SER A 54 -2.54 19.81 3.98
N PRO A 55 -1.79 19.75 5.10
CA PRO A 55 -1.64 18.52 5.87
C PRO A 55 -2.98 17.93 6.31
N LYS A 56 -3.97 18.79 6.61
CA LYS A 56 -5.34 18.38 6.93
C LYS A 56 -6.06 17.68 5.78
N ALA A 57 -5.93 18.19 4.55
CA ALA A 57 -6.52 17.55 3.38
C ALA A 57 -5.79 16.23 3.07
N ALA A 58 -4.46 16.21 3.16
CA ALA A 58 -3.67 14.99 3.00
C ALA A 58 -4.08 13.90 4.00
N ALA A 59 -4.27 14.25 5.28
CA ALA A 59 -4.73 13.33 6.30
C ALA A 59 -6.15 12.78 6.04
N THR A 60 -6.99 13.55 5.34
CA THR A 60 -8.34 13.12 4.95
C THR A 60 -8.28 12.14 3.77
N LEU A 61 -7.47 12.44 2.75
CA LEU A 61 -7.22 11.54 1.62
C LEU A 61 -6.56 10.24 2.07
N ALA A 62 -5.60 10.31 3.00
CA ALA A 62 -4.97 9.14 3.60
C ALA A 62 -5.99 8.20 4.27
N ARG A 63 -6.99 8.75 4.97
CA ARG A 63 -8.08 7.94 5.56
C ARG A 63 -8.97 7.30 4.50
N ARG A 64 -9.29 8.02 3.43
CA ARG A 64 -10.07 7.50 2.31
C ARG A 64 -9.32 6.35 1.61
N CYS A 65 -8.00 6.51 1.43
CA CYS A 65 -7.10 5.48 0.94
C CYS A 65 -7.11 4.23 1.84
N LEU A 66 -6.90 4.38 3.16
CA LEU A 66 -6.95 3.27 4.13
C LEU A 66 -8.30 2.54 4.11
N GLN A 67 -9.39 3.28 4.03
CA GLN A 67 -10.72 2.70 3.93
C GLN A 67 -10.88 1.86 2.66
N GLY A 68 -10.38 2.36 1.53
CA GLY A 68 -10.34 1.62 0.27
C GLY A 68 -9.51 0.34 0.37
N MET A 69 -8.34 0.40 1.02
CA MET A 69 -7.48 -0.76 1.25
C MET A 69 -8.16 -1.83 2.12
N ILE A 70 -8.81 -1.44 3.22
CA ILE A 70 -9.51 -2.40 4.10
C ILE A 70 -10.68 -3.07 3.37
N ARG A 71 -11.42 -2.31 2.56
CA ARG A 71 -12.55 -2.86 1.79
C ARG A 71 -12.10 -3.85 0.73
N ASP A 72 -11.03 -3.50 0.02
CA ASP A 72 -10.49 -4.31 -1.07
C ASP A 72 -9.76 -5.56 -0.55
N PHE A 73 -8.81 -5.39 0.38
CA PHE A 73 -7.98 -6.48 0.87
C PHE A 73 -8.68 -7.36 1.92
N CYS A 74 -9.43 -6.75 2.84
CA CYS A 74 -10.09 -7.48 3.92
C CYS A 74 -11.53 -7.86 3.62
N GLY A 75 -12.13 -7.33 2.54
CA GLY A 75 -13.54 -7.57 2.21
C GLY A 75 -14.51 -6.97 3.24
N ILE A 76 -14.07 -6.01 4.04
CA ILE A 76 -14.88 -5.39 5.10
C ILE A 76 -15.44 -4.06 4.62
N SER A 77 -16.75 -3.98 4.47
CA SER A 77 -17.46 -2.74 4.14
C SER A 77 -18.41 -2.35 5.26
N GLU A 78 -18.13 -1.23 5.93
CA GLU A 78 -19.01 -0.65 6.94
C GLU A 78 -19.26 0.84 6.65
N ARG A 79 -20.17 1.46 7.41
CA ARG A 79 -20.55 2.87 7.25
C ARG A 79 -19.43 3.87 7.62
N SER A 80 -18.41 3.45 8.37
CA SER A 80 -17.30 4.32 8.77
C SER A 80 -16.02 3.54 9.00
N LEU A 81 -14.87 4.16 8.74
CA LEU A 81 -13.54 3.58 8.98
C LEU A 81 -13.40 3.06 10.43
N ALA A 82 -14.00 3.74 11.41
CA ALA A 82 -13.99 3.29 12.81
C ALA A 82 -14.64 1.92 13.01
N LEU A 83 -15.74 1.65 12.31
CA LEU A 83 -16.42 0.36 12.39
C LEU A 83 -15.67 -0.71 11.59
N GLU A 84 -15.09 -0.35 10.45
CA GLU A 84 -14.25 -1.26 9.66
C GLU A 84 -13.05 -1.74 10.47
N VAL A 85 -12.34 -0.82 11.14
CA VAL A 85 -11.18 -1.16 12.00
C VAL A 85 -11.61 -2.00 13.21
N ARG A 86 -12.75 -1.70 13.84
CA ARG A 86 -13.26 -2.51 14.96
C ARG A 86 -13.55 -3.94 14.51
N LYS A 87 -14.23 -4.10 13.37
CA LYS A 87 -14.54 -5.41 12.80
C LYS A 87 -13.29 -6.16 12.36
N LEU A 88 -12.30 -5.46 11.81
CA LEU A 88 -11.01 -6.03 11.47
C LEU A 88 -10.28 -6.57 12.71
N ARG A 89 -10.33 -5.84 13.83
CA ARG A 89 -9.81 -6.29 15.13
C ARG A 89 -10.55 -7.53 15.64
N GLU A 90 -11.88 -7.51 15.62
CA GLU A 90 -12.71 -8.66 16.01
C GLU A 90 -12.38 -9.91 15.16
N LEU A 91 -12.12 -9.75 13.85
CA LEU A 91 -11.70 -10.87 13.00
C LEU A 91 -10.31 -11.39 13.34
N ALA A 92 -9.36 -10.51 13.66
CA ALA A 92 -8.01 -10.89 14.07
C ALA A 92 -8.01 -11.64 15.41
N GLU A 93 -8.84 -11.23 16.37
CA GLU A 93 -8.99 -11.91 17.66
C GLU A 93 -9.59 -13.32 17.51
N ASN A 94 -10.43 -13.53 16.49
CA ASN A 94 -11.05 -14.83 16.18
C ASN A 94 -10.23 -15.68 15.17
N ASP A 95 -8.98 -15.31 14.88
CA ASP A 95 -8.10 -15.98 13.90
C ASP A 95 -8.71 -16.09 12.48
N ASN A 96 -9.62 -15.17 12.13
CA ASN A 96 -10.31 -15.09 10.85
C ASN A 96 -9.85 -13.89 9.99
N ALA A 97 -8.75 -13.24 10.38
CA ALA A 97 -8.20 -12.13 9.61
C ALA A 97 -7.56 -12.62 8.29
N PRO A 98 -7.60 -11.79 7.23
CA PRO A 98 -6.92 -12.11 5.97
C PRO A 98 -5.42 -12.37 6.19
N ARG A 99 -4.87 -13.34 5.43
CA ARG A 99 -3.47 -13.72 5.53
C ARG A 99 -2.54 -12.56 5.14
N GLY A 100 -1.83 -12.03 6.13
CA GLY A 100 -0.93 -10.88 5.96
C GLY A 100 -1.35 -9.65 6.75
N VAL A 101 -2.55 -9.63 7.34
CA VAL A 101 -2.93 -8.60 8.31
C VAL A 101 -2.41 -9.01 9.70
N SER A 102 -1.46 -8.25 10.24
CA SER A 102 -0.97 -8.44 11.61
C SER A 102 -1.77 -7.60 12.61
N PHE A 103 -1.76 -7.98 13.89
CA PHE A 103 -2.36 -7.19 14.96
C PHE A 103 -1.70 -5.81 15.08
N GLU A 104 -0.39 -5.74 14.85
CA GLU A 104 0.42 -4.50 14.85
C GLU A 104 -0.07 -3.53 13.76
N SER A 105 -0.33 -4.03 12.55
CA SER A 105 -0.87 -3.21 11.45
C SER A 105 -2.28 -2.69 11.77
N ILE A 106 -3.13 -3.50 12.42
CA ILE A 106 -4.46 -3.06 12.89
C ILE A 106 -4.35 -1.97 13.96
N GLU A 107 -3.41 -2.11 14.89
CA GLU A 107 -3.15 -1.11 15.93
C GLU A 107 -2.65 0.20 15.32
N ALA A 108 -1.70 0.14 14.37
CA ALA A 108 -1.22 1.31 13.64
C ALA A 108 -2.36 2.03 12.90
N ILE A 109 -3.27 1.29 12.26
CA ILE A 109 -4.44 1.87 11.58
C ILE A 109 -5.39 2.53 12.59
N ASP A 110 -5.63 1.94 13.76
CA ASP A 110 -6.46 2.55 14.80
C ASP A 110 -5.82 3.82 15.39
N HIS A 111 -4.49 3.85 15.54
CA HIS A 111 -3.76 5.06 15.92
C HIS A 111 -3.92 6.16 14.88
N VAL A 112 -3.77 5.85 13.60
CA VAL A 112 -3.97 6.81 12.50
C VAL A 112 -5.40 7.35 12.46
N ARG A 113 -6.39 6.49 12.69
CA ARG A 113 -7.78 6.93 12.83
C ARG A 113 -7.94 7.93 13.98
N LYS A 114 -7.31 7.67 15.14
CA LYS A 114 -7.36 8.56 16.30
C LYS A 114 -6.66 9.89 16.03
N ILE A 115 -5.43 9.89 15.48
CA ILE A 115 -4.70 11.09 15.05
C ILE A 115 -5.55 11.90 14.07
N GLY A 116 -6.17 11.21 13.13
CA GLY A 116 -7.03 11.86 12.17
C GLY A 116 -8.30 12.47 12.78
N ASN A 117 -8.90 11.80 13.75
CA ASN A 117 -10.03 12.33 14.50
C ASN A 117 -9.62 13.51 15.39
N ILE A 118 -8.38 13.62 15.85
CA ILE A 118 -7.89 14.79 16.59
C ILE A 118 -7.98 16.07 15.73
N GLY A 119 -7.66 16.00 14.43
CA GLY A 119 -7.79 17.15 13.52
C GLY A 119 -9.17 17.35 12.87
N ALA A 120 -10.12 16.42 13.05
CA ALA A 120 -11.43 16.44 12.38
C ALA A 120 -12.66 16.37 13.33
N HIS A 121 -12.49 15.95 14.59
CA HIS A 121 -13.57 15.85 15.57
C HIS A 121 -13.65 17.16 16.36
N MET A 122 -14.33 18.15 15.77
CA MET A 122 -14.77 19.39 16.43
C MET A 122 -15.91 19.15 17.45
N GLU A 123 -16.39 17.92 17.61
CA GLU A 123 -17.49 17.60 18.50
C GLU A 123 -16.96 17.09 19.84
N ARG A 124 -16.61 18.02 20.74
CA ARG A 124 -16.95 18.05 22.19
C ARG A 124 -16.10 19.01 23.04
N ASP A 125 -15.03 19.60 22.51
CA ASP A 125 -14.31 20.67 23.21
C ASP A 125 -13.88 21.76 22.21
N VAL A 126 -14.56 22.91 22.30
CA VAL A 126 -14.55 24.01 21.31
C VAL A 126 -13.27 24.87 21.37
N ASN A 127 -12.31 24.56 22.26
CA ASN A 127 -11.17 25.44 22.52
C ASN A 127 -9.79 24.92 22.06
N THR A 128 -9.72 23.77 21.38
CA THR A 128 -8.43 23.25 20.91
C THR A 128 -8.51 22.87 19.42
N ILE A 129 -8.15 23.83 18.56
CA ILE A 129 -7.84 23.54 17.16
C ILE A 129 -6.47 22.84 17.18
N ILE A 130 -6.47 21.52 17.16
CA ILE A 130 -5.21 20.76 17.02
C ILE A 130 -4.91 20.76 15.53
N ASP A 131 -3.93 21.57 15.16
CA ASP A 131 -3.45 21.69 13.80
C ASP A 131 -2.70 20.40 13.44
N ILE A 132 -3.05 19.79 12.30
CA ILE A 132 -2.28 18.66 11.78
C ILE A 132 -1.06 19.25 11.12
N ASP A 133 0.14 18.91 11.60
CA ASP A 133 1.37 19.35 10.98
C ASP A 133 1.73 18.48 9.76
N ALA A 134 2.67 18.97 8.95
CA ALA A 134 3.13 18.25 7.77
C ALA A 134 3.81 16.91 8.13
N ASP A 135 4.43 16.81 9.30
CA ASP A 135 5.13 15.61 9.75
C ASP A 135 4.14 14.51 10.13
N GLU A 136 3.03 14.84 10.78
CA GLU A 136 1.90 13.94 11.05
C GLU A 136 1.29 13.43 9.74
N ALA A 137 1.01 14.32 8.78
CA ALA A 137 0.51 13.92 7.47
C ALA A 137 1.50 12.99 6.74
N ASN A 138 2.80 13.26 6.83
CA ASN A 138 3.84 12.41 6.26
C ASN A 138 3.93 11.04 6.96
N GLN A 139 3.71 10.97 8.28
CA GLN A 139 3.65 9.70 9.01
C GLN A 139 2.43 8.86 8.57
N LEU A 140 1.28 9.50 8.32
CA LEU A 140 0.10 8.82 7.77
C LEU A 140 0.38 8.20 6.39
N ILE A 141 1.02 8.98 5.52
CA ILE A 141 1.44 8.53 4.19
C ILE A 141 2.44 7.37 4.33
N GLY A 142 3.39 7.46 5.26
CA GLY A 142 4.35 6.39 5.55
C GLY A 142 3.68 5.09 5.99
N LEU A 143 2.63 5.15 6.81
CA LEU A 143 1.84 3.97 7.16
C LEU A 143 1.19 3.34 5.92
N ILE A 144 0.60 4.16 5.04
CA ILE A 144 -0.01 3.67 3.81
C ILE A 144 1.03 2.97 2.92
N GLU A 145 2.24 3.52 2.79
CA GLU A 145 3.33 2.89 2.04
C GLU A 145 3.72 1.51 2.60
N MET A 146 3.80 1.41 3.93
CA MET A 146 4.06 0.14 4.61
C MET A 146 2.96 -0.88 4.33
N LEU A 147 1.70 -0.48 4.46
CA LEU A 147 0.55 -1.36 4.21
C LEU A 147 0.42 -1.75 2.74
N PHE A 148 0.76 -0.89 1.78
CA PHE A 148 0.82 -1.28 0.37
C PHE A 148 1.81 -2.42 0.14
N HIS A 149 2.99 -2.31 0.76
CA HIS A 149 4.00 -3.35 0.66
C HIS A 149 3.52 -4.65 1.31
N GLU A 150 2.98 -4.59 2.53
CA GLU A 150 2.55 -5.78 3.28
C GLU A 150 1.35 -6.49 2.66
N TRP A 151 0.30 -5.74 2.32
CA TRP A 151 -0.98 -6.31 1.90
C TRP A 151 -0.95 -6.69 0.43
N TYR A 152 -0.34 -5.87 -0.44
CA TYR A 152 -0.41 -6.14 -1.88
C TYR A 152 0.88 -6.77 -2.40
N THR A 153 2.03 -6.10 -2.22
CA THR A 153 3.29 -6.56 -2.83
C THR A 153 3.79 -7.87 -2.23
N ALA A 154 3.81 -7.98 -0.90
CA ALA A 154 4.27 -9.19 -0.23
C ALA A 154 3.28 -10.34 -0.44
N HIS A 155 1.98 -10.07 -0.57
CA HIS A 155 0.98 -11.08 -0.93
C HIS A 155 1.21 -11.60 -2.35
N HIS A 156 1.30 -10.70 -3.34
CA HIS A 156 1.50 -11.07 -4.74
C HIS A 156 2.81 -11.85 -4.95
N LEU A 157 3.92 -11.40 -4.34
CA LEU A 157 5.20 -12.09 -4.42
C LEU A 157 5.15 -13.48 -3.78
N ARG A 158 4.37 -13.65 -2.71
CA ARG A 158 4.18 -14.94 -2.05
C ARG A 158 3.40 -15.91 -2.95
N GLU A 159 2.32 -15.43 -3.56
CA GLU A 159 1.52 -16.23 -4.51
C GLU A 159 2.35 -16.66 -5.72
N GLU A 160 3.10 -15.74 -6.32
CA GLU A 160 3.96 -16.03 -7.46
C GLU A 160 5.01 -17.10 -7.11
N ARG A 161 5.67 -16.99 -5.95
CA ARG A 161 6.65 -17.97 -5.48
C ARG A 161 6.02 -19.36 -5.29
N LEU A 162 4.84 -19.42 -4.69
CA LEU A 162 4.14 -20.69 -4.46
C LEU A 162 3.71 -21.33 -5.79
N ASP A 163 3.22 -20.54 -6.74
CA ASP A 163 2.82 -21.04 -8.04
C ASP A 163 4.01 -21.50 -8.88
N ASN A 164 5.16 -20.81 -8.80
CA ASN A 164 6.40 -21.25 -9.42
C ASN A 164 6.88 -22.60 -8.85
N LEU A 165 6.76 -22.81 -7.54
CA LEU A 165 7.08 -24.11 -6.91
C LEU A 165 6.13 -25.22 -7.35
N LYS A 166 4.82 -24.95 -7.43
CA LYS A 166 3.83 -25.92 -7.94
C LYS A 166 4.14 -26.31 -9.38
N LYS A 167 4.43 -25.34 -10.25
CA LYS A 167 4.81 -25.57 -11.66
C LYS A 167 6.08 -26.43 -11.74
N LEU A 168 7.09 -26.14 -10.93
CA LEU A 168 8.32 -26.92 -10.88
C LEU A 168 8.07 -28.37 -10.44
N ALA A 169 7.26 -28.58 -9.40
CA ALA A 169 6.89 -29.90 -8.91
C ALA A 169 6.13 -30.70 -9.97
N ALA A 170 5.13 -30.08 -10.62
CA ALA A 170 4.34 -30.70 -11.69
C ALA A 170 5.24 -31.10 -12.88
N ASN A 171 6.16 -30.23 -13.29
CA ASN A 171 7.10 -30.53 -14.37
C ASN A 171 8.01 -31.72 -14.04
N LYS A 172 8.53 -31.79 -12.80
CA LYS A 172 9.38 -32.91 -12.37
C LYS A 172 8.61 -34.23 -12.29
N LEU A 173 7.35 -34.20 -11.84
CA LEU A 173 6.48 -35.38 -11.84
C LEU A 173 6.20 -35.86 -13.26
N ARG A 174 5.87 -34.95 -14.18
CA ARG A 174 5.65 -35.28 -15.59
C ARG A 174 6.89 -35.90 -16.24
N ILE A 175 8.08 -35.34 -16.00
CA ILE A 175 9.34 -35.92 -16.50
C ILE A 175 9.56 -37.33 -15.92
N ARG A 176 9.22 -37.56 -14.65
CA ARG A 176 9.32 -38.88 -14.03
C ARG A 176 8.36 -39.88 -14.69
N GLU A 177 7.11 -39.49 -14.92
CA GLU A 177 6.10 -40.33 -15.60
C GLU A 177 6.52 -40.65 -17.05
N GLU A 178 7.00 -39.66 -17.80
CA GLU A 178 7.54 -39.82 -19.16
C GLU A 178 8.73 -40.78 -19.19
N ASN A 179 9.64 -40.68 -18.21
CA ASN A 179 10.78 -41.58 -18.09
C ASN A 179 10.36 -43.00 -17.67
N THR A 180 9.32 -43.15 -16.84
CA THR A 180 8.83 -44.47 -16.43
C THR A 180 8.15 -45.19 -17.60
N ASN A 181 7.38 -44.46 -18.41
CA ASN A 181 6.71 -44.99 -19.60
C ASN A 181 7.66 -45.33 -20.77
N GLN A 182 8.89 -44.79 -20.79
CA GLN A 182 9.90 -45.16 -21.80
C GLN A 182 10.70 -46.42 -21.43
N ILE A 183 10.67 -46.85 -20.16
CA ILE A 183 11.43 -48.03 -19.69
C ILE A 183 10.67 -49.34 -19.91
N ASP A 184 9.35 -49.31 -20.12
CA ASP A 184 8.53 -50.49 -20.44
C ASP A 184 8.02 -50.52 -21.91
N PRO A 185 8.85 -50.89 -22.90
CA PRO A 185 8.35 -51.56 -24.10
C PRO A 185 8.46 -53.08 -23.89
N ALA A 186 7.31 -53.72 -23.67
CA ALA A 186 7.04 -55.15 -23.87
C ALA A 186 8.24 -56.11 -23.71
N VAL A 187 8.41 -56.68 -22.51
CA VAL A 187 8.92 -58.05 -22.43
C VAL A 187 7.77 -58.93 -22.93
N ASP A 188 7.82 -59.27 -24.22
CA ASP A 188 6.95 -60.25 -24.86
C ASP A 188 7.28 -61.62 -24.25
N ASP A 189 6.51 -61.97 -23.23
CA ASP A 189 6.53 -63.26 -22.54
C ASP A 189 5.78 -64.26 -23.42
N ASP A 190 6.39 -64.69 -24.53
CA ASP A 190 5.85 -65.78 -25.34
C ASP A 190 6.94 -66.47 -26.19
N GLN A 191 7.68 -67.38 -25.57
CA GLN A 191 8.04 -68.69 -26.16
C GLN A 191 8.21 -69.72 -25.04
N VAL A 192 7.09 -70.32 -24.64
CA VAL A 192 7.01 -71.59 -23.92
C VAL A 192 7.44 -72.71 -24.87
N GLU A 193 8.49 -73.44 -24.47
CA GLU A 193 8.63 -74.91 -24.52
C GLU A 193 8.44 -75.65 -25.86
N ASN A 194 9.51 -76.33 -26.34
CA ASN A 194 9.48 -77.70 -26.91
C ASN A 194 10.95 -78.15 -27.13
N LYS A 195 11.47 -79.09 -26.32
CA LYS A 195 11.45 -80.55 -26.48
C LYS A 195 12.32 -81.10 -27.62
N ASP A 196 13.23 -81.98 -27.18
CA ASP A 196 13.83 -83.12 -27.89
C ASP A 196 14.91 -82.85 -28.97
N LEU A 197 16.19 -83.04 -28.57
CA LEU A 197 17.12 -84.10 -29.01
C LEU A 197 18.58 -83.78 -28.64
#